data_AF-A0A8T1V6T7-F1
#
_entry.id   AF-A0A8T1V6T7-F1
#
_cell.length_a   1.000
_cell.length_b   1.000
_cell.length_c   1.000
_cell.angle_alpha   90.00
_cell.angle_beta   90.00
_cell.angle_gamma   90.00
#
_symmetry.space_group_name_H-M   'P 1'
#
loop_
_entity.id
_entity.type
_entity.pdbx_description
1 polymer ?
#
loop_
_entity_poly.entity_id
_entity_poly.type
_entity_poly.pdbx_seq_one_letter_code
_entity_poly.pdbx_strand_id
1 'polypeptide(L)'
;MLEVLQGAEQSANIDVSKRVIQLFHKLSYGADKGVRPRCGEPCPRCSCPCTRTRGHSSSADLNDRRHDAHHQPVGLIGISLVESRELGAHTCCNQDLNFRHYGEWYPYTQFSEVYTDWCQPTESLALPLREYIFYNFQDELVAYSANTKRCTKIPASYNRPISEIEESIDRLCEEAD
;
A
#
# COMPACT_ATOMS: atom_id res chain seq x y z
N MET A 1 12.77 43.57 11.98
CA MET A 1 11.94 43.27 13.17
C MET A 1 10.68 42.49 12.83
N LEU A 2 10.00 42.76 11.70
CA LEU A 2 8.84 41.96 11.22
C LEU A 2 9.18 40.51 10.82
N GLU A 3 10.35 40.25 10.20
CA GLU A 3 10.74 38.89 9.77
C GLU A 3 11.01 37.93 10.95
N VAL A 4 11.47 38.46 12.09
CA VAL A 4 11.74 37.67 13.31
C VAL A 4 10.44 37.25 14.00
N LEU A 5 9.40 38.08 13.91
CA LEU A 5 8.08 37.78 14.48
C LEU A 5 7.32 36.75 13.63
N GLN A 6 7.44 36.82 12.29
CA GLN A 6 6.88 35.80 11.38
C GLN A 6 7.53 34.42 11.57
N GLY A 7 8.85 34.35 11.77
CA GLY A 7 9.54 33.09 12.07
C GLY A 7 9.16 32.47 13.43
N ALA A 8 8.89 33.29 14.43
CA ALA A 8 8.47 32.84 15.76
C ALA A 8 7.02 32.34 15.79
N GLU A 9 6.09 33.05 15.13
CA GLU A 9 4.70 32.60 14.99
C GLU A 9 4.61 31.31 14.16
N GLN A 10 5.37 31.20 13.07
CA GLN A 10 5.37 30.01 12.22
C GLN A 10 5.99 28.79 12.94
N SER A 11 7.03 28.99 13.75
CA SER A 11 7.62 27.97 14.62
C SER A 11 6.66 27.51 15.73
N ALA A 12 5.98 28.44 16.40
CA ALA A 12 4.99 28.13 17.43
C ALA A 12 3.76 27.39 16.86
N ASN A 13 3.34 27.71 15.64
CA ASN A 13 2.22 27.05 14.96
C ASN A 13 2.56 25.61 14.53
N ILE A 14 3.82 25.37 14.12
CA ILE A 14 4.36 24.02 13.88
C ILE A 14 4.38 23.22 15.19
N ASP A 15 4.72 23.83 16.33
CA ASP A 15 4.73 23.17 17.64
C ASP A 15 3.32 22.74 18.10
N VAL A 16 2.34 23.63 18.01
CA VAL A 16 0.95 23.30 18.35
C VAL A 16 0.41 22.19 17.46
N SER A 17 0.67 22.25 16.14
CA SER A 17 0.23 21.21 15.19
C SER A 17 0.81 19.84 15.53
N LYS A 18 2.11 19.78 15.89
CA LYS A 18 2.76 18.54 16.32
C LYS A 18 2.13 17.98 17.60
N ARG A 19 1.84 18.84 18.58
CA ARG A 19 1.20 18.44 19.85
C ARG A 19 -0.23 17.92 19.64
N VAL A 20 -1.00 18.54 18.76
CA VAL A 20 -2.36 18.09 18.39
C VAL A 20 -2.30 16.71 17.73
N ILE A 21 -1.37 16.49 16.79
CA ILE A 21 -1.18 15.18 16.15
C ILE A 21 -0.80 14.11 17.18
N GLN A 22 0.11 14.42 18.11
CA GLN A 22 0.48 13.51 19.19
C GLN A 22 -0.71 13.17 20.10
N LEU A 23 -1.56 14.16 20.41
CA LEU A 23 -2.79 13.94 21.17
C LEU A 23 -3.76 13.02 20.41
N PHE A 24 -3.95 13.22 19.11
CA PHE A 24 -4.78 12.34 18.31
C PHE A 24 -4.25 10.90 18.30
N HIS A 25 -2.93 10.69 18.30
CA HIS A 25 -2.36 9.33 18.39
C HIS A 25 -2.53 8.71 19.77
N LYS A 26 -2.48 9.52 20.83
CA LYS A 26 -2.69 9.05 22.19
C LYS A 26 -4.16 8.75 22.47
N LEU A 27 -5.07 9.47 21.83
CA LEU A 27 -6.52 9.36 22.03
C LEU A 27 -7.23 8.54 20.96
N SER A 28 -6.53 8.10 19.92
CA SER A 28 -7.11 7.23 18.89
C SER A 28 -7.58 5.91 19.49
N TYR A 29 -8.68 5.38 18.96
CA TYR A 29 -9.29 4.13 19.41
C TYR A 29 -8.25 3.00 19.51
N GLY A 30 -8.19 2.35 20.68
CA GLY A 30 -7.26 1.24 20.95
C GLY A 30 -5.83 1.66 21.32
N ALA A 31 -5.50 2.95 21.39
CA ALA A 31 -4.17 3.41 21.80
C ALA A 31 -3.80 2.96 23.23
N ASP A 32 -4.79 2.89 24.13
CA ASP A 32 -4.69 2.32 25.48
C ASP A 32 -4.45 0.80 25.47
N LYS A 33 -4.85 0.12 24.39
CA LYS A 33 -4.61 -1.30 24.12
C LYS A 33 -3.35 -1.55 23.27
N GLY A 34 -2.51 -0.53 23.07
CA GLY A 34 -1.28 -0.64 22.28
C GLY A 34 -1.48 -0.62 20.77
N VAL A 35 -2.70 -0.37 20.28
CA VAL A 35 -2.98 -0.20 18.85
C VAL A 35 -2.30 1.07 18.37
N ARG A 36 -1.37 0.92 17.42
CA ARG A 36 -0.69 2.06 16.80
C ARG A 36 -1.20 2.27 15.38
N PRO A 37 -1.46 3.53 14.97
CA PRO A 37 -1.86 3.80 13.60
C PRO A 37 -0.76 3.35 12.64
N ARG A 38 -1.17 2.79 11.50
CA ARG A 38 -0.24 2.48 10.41
C ARG A 38 0.21 3.74 9.67
N CYS A 39 1.32 3.64 8.96
CA CYS A 39 1.91 4.71 8.16
C CYS A 39 0.97 5.13 7.02
N GLY A 40 0.47 4.17 6.25
CA GLY A 40 -0.50 4.43 5.19
C GLY A 40 0.09 5.01 3.89
N GLU A 41 1.38 5.32 3.82
CA GLU A 41 2.04 5.78 2.59
C GLU A 41 1.79 4.78 1.45
N PRO A 42 1.30 5.20 0.27
CA PRO A 42 0.93 4.27 -0.80
C PRO A 42 2.16 3.73 -1.52
N CYS A 43 2.21 2.42 -1.73
CA CYS A 43 3.25 1.80 -2.57
C CYS A 43 3.27 2.46 -3.96
N PRO A 44 4.43 2.91 -4.47
CA PRO A 44 4.50 3.68 -5.73
C PRO A 44 4.07 2.89 -6.97
N ARG A 45 3.90 1.57 -6.82
CA ARG A 45 3.56 0.67 -7.93
C ARG A 45 2.17 0.05 -7.83
N CYS A 46 1.69 -0.28 -6.64
CA CYS A 46 0.35 -0.87 -6.47
C CYS A 46 -0.58 -0.03 -5.60
N SER A 47 -0.13 1.10 -5.07
CA SER A 47 -0.84 1.97 -4.13
C SER A 47 -1.36 1.28 -2.86
N CYS A 48 -0.88 0.07 -2.55
CA CYS A 48 -1.23 -0.57 -1.29
C CYS A 48 -0.59 0.22 -0.14
N PRO A 49 -1.34 0.56 0.92
CA PRO A 49 -0.83 1.38 2.01
C PRO A 49 0.26 0.67 2.81
N CYS A 50 1.25 1.45 3.27
CA CYS A 50 2.33 0.96 4.10
C CYS A 50 1.78 0.33 5.38
N THR A 51 2.22 -0.91 5.66
CA THR A 51 1.73 -1.73 6.78
C THR A 51 2.42 -1.41 8.10
N ARG A 52 3.51 -0.65 8.06
CA ARG A 52 4.32 -0.33 9.23
C ARG A 52 3.65 0.69 10.13
N THR A 53 4.09 0.71 11.38
CA THR A 53 3.63 1.69 12.37
C THR A 53 3.97 3.11 11.93
N ARG A 54 3.07 4.06 12.14
CA ARG A 54 3.31 5.48 11.88
C ARG A 54 4.56 5.96 12.61
N GLY A 55 5.41 6.72 11.91
CA GLY A 55 6.68 7.20 12.43
C GLY A 55 7.85 6.24 12.27
N HIS A 56 7.66 5.10 11.59
CA HIS A 56 8.75 4.15 11.31
C HIS A 56 9.94 4.80 10.58
N SER A 57 9.72 5.87 9.80
CA SER A 57 10.78 6.63 9.12
C SER A 57 11.82 7.27 10.05
N SER A 58 11.56 7.35 11.37
CA SER A 58 12.52 7.79 12.38
C SER A 58 13.25 6.63 13.07
N SER A 59 13.04 5.38 12.65
CA SER A 59 13.72 4.21 13.23
C SER A 59 15.22 4.27 12.95
N ALA A 60 16.01 3.82 13.94
CA ALA A 60 17.45 3.64 13.80
C ALA A 60 17.79 2.40 12.95
N ASP A 61 16.90 1.42 12.87
CA ASP A 61 17.04 0.28 11.97
C ASP A 61 16.61 0.69 10.56
N LEU A 62 17.55 0.60 9.61
CA LEU A 62 17.32 0.87 8.19
C LEU A 62 16.19 0.02 7.61
N ASN A 63 16.11 -1.23 8.05
CA ASN A 63 15.07 -2.14 7.59
C ASN A 63 13.73 -1.66 8.06
N ASP A 64 13.57 -1.19 9.30
CA ASP A 64 12.33 -0.61 9.87
C ASP A 64 12.03 0.81 9.36
N ARG A 65 13.05 1.53 8.89
CA ARG A 65 12.90 2.89 8.38
C ARG A 65 12.14 2.94 7.06
N ARG A 66 12.36 1.97 6.18
CA ARG A 66 11.74 1.91 4.85
C ARG A 66 10.23 1.63 4.91
N HIS A 67 9.50 1.97 3.87
CA HIS A 67 8.10 1.60 3.71
C HIS A 67 7.98 0.17 3.20
N ASP A 68 6.92 -0.52 3.62
CA ASP A 68 6.62 -1.88 3.21
C ASP A 68 5.11 -2.10 3.18
N ALA A 69 4.63 -2.99 2.32
CA ALA A 69 3.19 -3.21 2.12
C ALA A 69 2.87 -4.66 1.79
N HIS A 70 1.64 -5.09 2.09
CA HIS A 70 1.11 -6.32 1.53
C HIS A 70 0.73 -6.09 0.07
N HIS A 71 1.67 -6.34 -0.84
CA HIS A 71 1.51 -6.03 -2.25
C HIS A 71 0.28 -6.72 -2.87
N GLN A 72 -0.41 -6.01 -3.78
CA GLN A 72 -1.67 -6.45 -4.38
C GLN A 72 -1.59 -6.56 -5.91
N PRO A 73 -2.57 -7.21 -6.57
CA PRO A 73 -2.70 -7.20 -8.03
C PRO A 73 -2.71 -5.77 -8.57
N VAL A 74 -1.83 -5.46 -9.51
CA VAL A 74 -1.66 -4.07 -9.99
C VAL A 74 -2.89 -3.55 -10.74
N GLY A 75 -3.67 -4.44 -11.35
CA GLY A 75 -4.88 -4.06 -12.07
C GLY A 75 -6.01 -3.57 -11.16
N LEU A 76 -5.94 -3.77 -9.83
CA LEU A 76 -6.89 -3.17 -8.88
C LEU A 76 -6.85 -1.64 -8.88
N ILE A 77 -5.70 -1.07 -9.26
CA ILE A 77 -5.54 0.39 -9.39
C ILE A 77 -5.53 0.84 -10.86
N GLY A 78 -6.00 -0.02 -11.77
CA GLY A 78 -6.11 0.28 -13.19
C GLY A 78 -4.83 0.12 -14.01
N ILE A 79 -3.77 -0.47 -13.44
CA ILE A 79 -2.55 -0.75 -14.21
C ILE A 79 -2.81 -1.90 -15.18
N SER A 80 -2.51 -1.65 -16.46
CA SER A 80 -2.58 -2.64 -17.52
C SER A 80 -1.19 -3.07 -18.01
N LEU A 81 -1.12 -4.27 -18.58
CA LEU A 81 0.00 -4.73 -19.39
C LEU A 81 0.13 -3.86 -20.64
N VAL A 82 1.35 -3.47 -20.99
CA VAL A 82 1.61 -2.51 -22.08
C VAL A 82 1.11 -3.01 -23.44
N GLU A 83 1.36 -4.28 -23.74
CA GLU A 83 1.06 -4.85 -25.06
C GLU A 83 -0.43 -5.16 -25.23
N SER A 84 -1.02 -5.90 -24.30
CA SER A 84 -2.41 -6.35 -24.40
C SER A 84 -3.42 -5.30 -23.96
N ARG A 85 -2.98 -4.32 -23.16
CA ARG A 85 -3.81 -3.38 -22.38
C ARG A 85 -4.74 -4.05 -21.38
N GLU A 86 -4.52 -5.33 -21.09
CA GLU A 86 -5.30 -6.04 -20.07
C GLU A 86 -4.88 -5.63 -18.66
N LEU A 87 -5.83 -5.56 -17.74
CA LEU A 87 -5.54 -5.37 -16.31
C LEU A 87 -4.54 -6.43 -15.82
N GLY A 88 -3.52 -5.99 -15.09
CA GLY A 88 -2.47 -6.87 -14.59
C GLY A 88 -2.92 -7.66 -13.36
N ALA A 89 -3.06 -8.98 -13.51
CA ALA A 89 -3.35 -9.88 -12.38
C ALA A 89 -2.12 -10.14 -11.47
N HIS A 90 -0.91 -9.75 -11.90
CA HIS A 90 0.30 -9.99 -11.13
C HIS A 90 0.41 -9.04 -9.93
N THR A 91 0.97 -9.56 -8.85
CA THR A 91 1.31 -8.77 -7.66
C THR A 91 2.56 -7.93 -7.91
N CYS A 92 2.64 -6.77 -7.26
CA CYS A 92 3.77 -5.84 -7.26
C CYS A 92 5.09 -6.37 -6.61
N CYS A 93 5.22 -7.69 -6.46
CA CYS A 93 6.44 -8.35 -6.01
C CYS A 93 7.00 -9.35 -7.03
N ASN A 94 6.41 -9.42 -8.23
CA ASN A 94 6.89 -10.32 -9.26
C ASN A 94 8.26 -9.85 -9.79
N GLN A 95 9.31 -10.56 -9.37
CA GLN A 95 10.70 -10.26 -9.70
C GLN A 95 11.05 -10.50 -11.18
N ASP A 96 10.22 -11.26 -11.92
CA ASP A 96 10.42 -11.53 -13.34
C ASP A 96 9.92 -10.38 -14.24
N LEU A 97 9.32 -9.34 -13.65
CA LEU A 97 8.76 -8.22 -14.38
C LEU A 97 9.66 -6.98 -14.31
N ASN A 98 9.41 -6.07 -15.25
CA ASN A 98 9.95 -4.72 -15.21
C ASN A 98 8.88 -3.74 -14.72
N PHE A 99 9.33 -2.64 -14.11
CA PHE A 99 8.49 -1.49 -13.82
C PHE A 99 9.03 -0.24 -14.49
N ARG A 100 8.13 0.74 -14.69
CA ARG A 100 8.48 2.03 -15.27
C ARG A 100 8.61 3.09 -14.19
N HIS A 101 9.68 3.89 -14.25
CA HIS A 101 9.93 5.03 -13.38
C HIS A 101 10.53 6.18 -14.20
N TYR A 102 9.93 7.37 -14.15
CA TYR A 102 10.28 8.54 -14.97
C TYR A 102 10.53 8.25 -16.47
N GLY A 103 9.77 7.31 -17.04
CA GLY A 103 9.86 6.96 -18.46
C GLY A 103 10.76 5.77 -18.77
N GLU A 104 11.67 5.43 -17.87
CA GLU A 104 12.65 4.36 -18.02
C GLU A 104 12.15 3.04 -17.42
N TRP A 105 12.62 1.92 -17.99
CA TRP A 105 12.31 0.57 -17.53
C TRP A 105 13.39 0.03 -16.62
N TYR A 106 12.98 -0.50 -15.47
CA TYR A 106 13.84 -1.11 -14.47
C TYR A 106 13.36 -2.52 -14.15
N PRO A 107 14.25 -3.50 -13.98
CA PRO A 107 13.87 -4.80 -13.42
C PRO A 107 13.36 -4.63 -11.99
N TYR A 108 12.36 -5.43 -11.59
CA TYR A 108 11.81 -5.36 -10.24
C TYR A 108 12.86 -5.62 -9.15
N THR A 109 13.93 -6.34 -9.45
CA THR A 109 15.08 -6.55 -8.55
C THR A 109 15.77 -5.25 -8.13
N GLN A 110 15.64 -4.16 -8.90
CA GLN A 110 16.16 -2.83 -8.60
C GLN A 110 15.15 -1.92 -7.90
N PHE A 111 14.00 -2.45 -7.45
CA PHE A 111 12.92 -1.64 -6.89
C PHE A 111 13.40 -0.76 -5.72
N SER A 112 14.12 -1.34 -4.75
CA SER A 112 14.62 -0.59 -3.58
C SER A 112 15.81 0.34 -3.89
N GLU A 113 16.41 0.24 -5.08
CA GLU A 113 17.42 1.18 -5.57
C GLU A 113 16.76 2.41 -6.20
N VAL A 114 15.66 2.19 -6.94
CA VAL A 114 14.88 3.26 -7.58
C VAL A 114 13.97 3.98 -6.57
N TYR A 115 13.32 3.23 -5.69
CA TYR A 115 12.49 3.74 -4.59
C TYR A 115 13.23 3.53 -3.26
N THR A 116 14.21 4.39 -2.97
CA THR A 116 15.16 4.22 -1.85
C THR A 116 14.51 4.15 -0.47
N ASP A 117 13.32 4.76 -0.33
CA ASP A 117 12.53 4.76 0.89
C ASP A 117 11.65 3.52 1.05
N TRP A 118 11.63 2.59 0.09
CA TRP A 118 10.82 1.39 0.12
C TRP A 118 11.66 0.11 0.22
N CYS A 119 11.13 -0.89 0.90
CA CYS A 119 11.66 -2.24 0.92
C CYS A 119 11.56 -2.91 -0.46
N GLN A 120 12.45 -3.87 -0.70
CA GLN A 120 12.34 -4.75 -1.86
C GLN A 120 11.08 -5.63 -1.70
N PRO A 121 10.16 -5.65 -2.66
CA PRO A 121 8.97 -6.50 -2.58
C PRO A 121 9.35 -7.99 -2.68
N THR A 122 9.42 -8.72 -1.57
CA THR A 122 9.96 -10.09 -1.56
C THR A 122 8.90 -11.19 -1.58
N GLU A 123 7.71 -10.97 -1.03
CA GLU A 123 6.69 -12.01 -0.92
C GLU A 123 5.28 -11.50 -1.22
N SER A 124 4.54 -12.28 -2.02
CA SER A 124 3.08 -12.12 -2.15
C SER A 124 2.44 -12.93 -1.03
N LEU A 125 2.12 -12.28 0.08
CA LEU A 125 1.06 -12.82 0.93
C LEU A 125 -0.21 -12.86 0.09
N ALA A 126 -0.95 -13.97 0.14
CA ALA A 126 -2.26 -14.03 -0.49
C ALA A 126 -3.14 -12.93 0.11
N LEU A 127 -3.89 -12.22 -0.73
CA LEU A 127 -4.82 -11.19 -0.29
C LEU A 127 -6.23 -11.55 -0.76
N PRO A 128 -6.88 -12.56 -0.16
CA PRO A 128 -8.06 -13.22 -0.74
C PRO A 128 -9.17 -12.25 -1.13
N LEU A 129 -9.45 -11.24 -0.30
CA LEU A 129 -10.46 -10.23 -0.63
C LEU A 129 -10.09 -9.40 -1.86
N ARG A 130 -8.84 -8.98 -1.98
CA ARG A 130 -8.35 -8.19 -3.13
C ARG A 130 -8.29 -9.03 -4.40
N GLU A 131 -7.88 -10.28 -4.27
CA GLU A 131 -7.87 -11.27 -5.34
C GLU A 131 -9.29 -11.57 -5.84
N TYR A 132 -10.23 -11.76 -4.91
CA TYR A 132 -11.65 -11.92 -5.19
C TYR A 132 -12.24 -10.69 -5.89
N ILE A 133 -11.94 -9.48 -5.41
CA ILE A 133 -12.37 -8.24 -6.05
C ILE A 133 -11.84 -8.19 -7.48
N PHE A 134 -10.56 -8.48 -7.67
CA PHE A 134 -9.97 -8.51 -9.01
C PHE A 134 -10.67 -9.55 -9.89
N TYR A 135 -10.94 -10.75 -9.41
CA TYR A 135 -11.59 -11.80 -10.21
C TYR A 135 -13.03 -11.44 -10.63
N ASN A 136 -13.84 -10.97 -9.70
CA ASN A 136 -15.30 -10.83 -9.89
C ASN A 136 -15.72 -9.48 -10.49
N PHE A 137 -14.96 -8.41 -10.26
CA PHE A 137 -15.36 -7.03 -10.60
C PHE A 137 -14.52 -6.45 -11.76
N GLN A 138 -14.19 -7.29 -12.75
CA GLN A 138 -13.39 -6.85 -13.91
C GLN A 138 -14.05 -5.74 -14.72
N ASP A 139 -15.38 -5.74 -14.82
CA ASP A 139 -16.10 -4.74 -15.62
C ASP A 139 -16.05 -3.36 -14.94
N GLU A 140 -16.19 -3.30 -13.62
CA GLU A 140 -16.04 -2.10 -12.82
C GLU A 140 -14.60 -1.56 -12.84
N LEU A 141 -13.61 -2.45 -12.73
CA LEU A 141 -12.20 -2.07 -12.79
C LEU A 141 -11.81 -1.48 -14.15
N VAL A 142 -12.33 -2.05 -15.24
CA VAL A 142 -12.14 -1.51 -16.59
C VAL A 142 -12.87 -0.17 -16.76
N ALA A 143 -14.09 -0.04 -16.23
CA ALA A 143 -14.83 1.23 -16.27
C ALA A 143 -14.10 2.36 -15.52
N TYR A 144 -13.41 2.05 -14.42
CA TYR A 144 -12.58 2.99 -13.68
C TYR A 144 -11.30 3.40 -14.44
N SER A 145 -10.80 2.54 -15.33
CA SER A 145 -9.45 2.63 -15.90
C SER A 145 -9.50 2.83 -17.41
N ALA A 146 -9.46 4.10 -17.84
CA ALA A 146 -9.54 4.45 -19.25
C ALA A 146 -8.51 3.69 -20.11
N ASN A 147 -8.96 3.12 -21.23
CA ASN A 147 -8.14 2.37 -22.20
C ASN A 147 -7.58 1.01 -21.72
N THR A 148 -8.15 0.42 -20.67
CA THR A 148 -7.81 -0.94 -20.23
C THR A 148 -8.82 -1.98 -20.72
N LYS A 149 -8.44 -3.26 -20.68
CA LYS A 149 -9.27 -4.42 -21.02
C LYS A 149 -9.32 -5.39 -19.85
N ARG A 150 -10.35 -6.24 -19.83
CA ARG A 150 -10.44 -7.37 -18.89
C ARG A 150 -9.18 -8.23 -18.96
N CYS A 151 -8.72 -8.70 -17.82
CA CYS A 151 -7.65 -9.68 -17.75
C CYS A 151 -8.16 -11.04 -18.24
N THR A 152 -7.53 -11.60 -19.26
CA THR A 152 -7.91 -12.92 -19.82
C THR A 152 -7.25 -14.08 -19.09
N LYS A 153 -6.18 -13.80 -18.33
CA LYS A 153 -5.36 -14.79 -17.62
C LYS A 153 -5.32 -14.51 -16.11
N ILE A 154 -6.49 -14.46 -15.48
CA ILE A 154 -6.58 -14.34 -14.03
C ILE A 154 -6.20 -15.69 -13.39
N PRO A 155 -5.31 -15.71 -12.37
CA PRO A 155 -5.02 -16.93 -11.64
C PRO A 155 -6.29 -17.60 -11.10
N ALA A 156 -6.42 -18.92 -11.29
CA ALA A 156 -7.57 -19.66 -10.78
C ALA A 156 -7.73 -19.56 -9.26
N SER A 157 -6.63 -19.35 -8.54
CA SER A 157 -6.61 -19.15 -7.08
C SER A 157 -7.36 -17.89 -6.61
N TYR A 158 -7.70 -16.96 -7.52
CA TYR A 158 -8.47 -15.76 -7.18
C TYR A 158 -9.98 -16.03 -7.20
N ASN A 159 -10.41 -17.11 -7.85
CA ASN A 159 -11.81 -17.55 -7.88
C ASN A 159 -12.17 -18.31 -6.61
N ARG A 160 -12.19 -17.60 -5.48
CA ARG A 160 -12.61 -18.17 -4.19
C ARG A 160 -14.05 -17.80 -3.89
N PRO A 161 -14.84 -18.68 -3.26
CA PRO A 161 -16.12 -18.29 -2.69
C PRO A 161 -15.93 -17.17 -1.66
N ILE A 162 -16.82 -16.16 -1.68
CA ILE A 162 -16.80 -15.08 -0.69
C ILE A 162 -16.92 -15.64 0.74
N SER A 163 -17.67 -16.74 0.93
CA SER A 163 -17.86 -17.40 2.23
C SER A 163 -16.55 -17.92 2.83
N GLU A 164 -15.61 -18.42 2.01
CA GLU A 164 -14.30 -18.85 2.52
C GLU A 164 -13.47 -17.67 3.05
N ILE A 165 -13.66 -16.48 2.46
CA ILE A 165 -13.00 -15.24 2.89
C ILE A 165 -13.63 -14.76 4.19
N GLU A 166 -14.96 -14.79 4.29
CA GLU A 166 -15.72 -14.46 5.50
C GLU A 166 -15.30 -15.36 6.66
N GLU A 167 -15.32 -16.69 6.48
CA GLU A 167 -14.86 -17.65 7.49
C GLU A 167 -13.40 -17.41 7.93
N SER A 168 -12.54 -16.98 7.01
CA SER A 168 -11.15 -16.65 7.34
C SER A 168 -11.03 -15.38 8.17
N ILE A 169 -11.89 -14.39 7.93
CA ILE A 169 -11.96 -13.16 8.74
C ILE A 169 -12.51 -13.49 10.12
N ASP A 170 -13.58 -14.28 10.21
CA ASP A 170 -14.21 -14.67 11.48
C ASP A 170 -13.21 -15.39 12.38
N ARG A 171 -12.46 -16.39 11.84
CA ARG A 171 -11.39 -17.06 12.60
C ARG A 171 -10.33 -16.09 13.12
N LEU A 172 -9.89 -15.13 12.31
CA LEU A 172 -8.89 -14.14 12.73
C LEU A 172 -9.44 -13.18 13.80
N CYS A 173 -10.74 -12.90 13.78
CA CYS A 173 -11.40 -12.11 14.80
C CYS A 173 -11.54 -12.90 16.12
N GLU A 174 -11.88 -14.19 16.05
CA GLU A 174 -11.96 -15.08 17.23
C GLU A 174 -10.60 -15.29 17.90
N GLU A 175 -9.51 -15.37 17.14
CA GLU A 175 -8.15 -15.51 17.66
C GLU A 175 -7.60 -14.23 18.33
N ALA A 176 -8.24 -13.08 18.11
CA ALA A 176 -7.82 -11.78 18.64
C ALA A 176 -8.49 -11.39 19.97
N ASP A 177 -9.49 -12.17 20.41
CA ASP A 177 -10.24 -12.00 21.66
C ASP A 177 -9.71 -12.90 22.80
#